data_AF-A0A951ZI89-F1
#
_entry.id   AF-A0A951ZI89-F1
#
_cell.length_a   1.000
_cell.length_b   1.000
_cell.length_c   1.000
_cell.angle_alpha   90.00
_cell.angle_beta   90.00
_cell.angle_gamma   90.00
#
_symmetry.space_group_name_H-M   'P 1'
#
loop_
_entity.id
_entity.type
_entity.pdbx_description
1 polymer ?
#
loop_
_entity_poly.entity_id
_entity_poly.type
_entity_poly.pdbx_seq_one_letter_code
_entity_poly.pdbx_strand_id
1 'polypeptide(L)'
;MPQDSNFDELELLIRAKYALIVLDTVEIERAEEGLAMAASRLNLLYFTWSRSRGLRRGVLASDPVMTDTAEPSKALATAREEGAGLFHFRSLGEHLDDPAVVSHVLDVVQQLTTRRGALVLTGHNIRLPDALRPHATVLRLSGASYDEYRQLLERLIREYSARMPVRVELTREDRMRFINNLTGLTLTEAEKIITRLIVEDGALDARDIERVNAAKRQIVEQDGLLEFYPHTEGLDQVAGLGGLKTWLTKRRAVVNDPRRAEEFGLAFPKGVLLLGVPGCGKSLCAKSVAHEWGLPLLKLDPSNLYDKFVGESEHNFKRAMLTAERLAPIVLWIDELEKAFASANADADGGVSHRIFGTFLSWLQDRKGDVFVVATSNDVAKLPPEFIRKGRFDEIFFVDLPGDDARAEILRIHLRKRKQDPTKLEIADVVAATKGFSGAEIEESIVSAMYAAFAANSTLDTDALLTEIAATRPLSKTMPERLDALRRWASHRTVAAD
;
A
#
# COMPACT_ATOMS: atom_id res chain seq x y z
N MET A 1 -13.79 -17.81 17.22
CA MET A 1 -12.78 -16.78 17.45
C MET A 1 -11.78 -16.91 16.32
N PRO A 2 -11.41 -15.85 15.59
CA PRO A 2 -10.31 -15.98 14.65
C PRO A 2 -9.04 -16.09 15.48
N GLN A 3 -8.50 -17.31 15.55
CA GLN A 3 -7.17 -17.61 16.05
C GLN A 3 -6.13 -16.85 15.21
N ASP A 4 -5.02 -16.43 15.83
CA ASP A 4 -3.89 -15.84 15.11
C ASP A 4 -3.27 -16.90 14.18
N SER A 5 -3.82 -16.97 12.96
CA SER A 5 -3.52 -17.96 11.92
C SER A 5 -2.03 -18.28 11.75
N ASN A 6 -1.15 -17.28 11.90
CA ASN A 6 0.28 -17.44 11.60
C ASN A 6 1.07 -18.12 12.72
N PHE A 7 0.78 -17.84 14.00
CA PHE A 7 1.51 -18.45 15.10
C PHE A 7 1.03 -19.89 15.36
N ASP A 8 -0.24 -20.18 15.11
CA ASP A 8 -0.76 -21.54 15.12
C ASP A 8 -0.13 -22.38 13.99
N GLU A 9 0.03 -21.81 12.79
CA GLU A 9 0.76 -22.43 11.68
C GLU A 9 2.24 -22.65 12.02
N LEU A 10 2.89 -21.68 12.66
CA LEU A 10 4.26 -21.82 13.15
C LEU A 10 4.40 -22.98 14.16
N GLU A 11 3.49 -23.06 15.14
CA GLU A 11 3.45 -24.16 16.10
C GLU A 11 3.24 -25.52 15.40
N LEU A 12 2.38 -25.56 14.39
CA LEU A 12 2.16 -26.75 13.56
C LEU A 12 3.44 -27.17 12.82
N LEU A 13 4.16 -26.24 12.18
CA LEU A 13 5.41 -26.51 11.48
C LEU A 13 6.48 -27.07 12.44
N ILE A 14 6.62 -26.48 13.63
CA ILE A 14 7.55 -26.98 14.64
C ILE A 14 7.17 -28.40 15.08
N ARG A 15 5.88 -28.67 15.31
CA ARG A 15 5.38 -30.02 15.67
C ARG A 15 5.56 -31.04 14.54
N ALA A 16 5.46 -30.60 13.29
CA ALA A 16 5.70 -31.41 12.11
C ALA A 16 7.19 -31.59 11.78
N LYS A 17 8.09 -31.11 12.65
CA LYS A 17 9.55 -31.23 12.53
C LYS A 17 10.16 -30.51 11.32
N TYR A 18 9.56 -29.40 10.90
CA TYR A 18 10.24 -28.49 9.99
C TYR A 18 11.41 -27.83 10.73
N ALA A 19 12.63 -28.26 10.39
CA ALA A 19 13.83 -27.92 11.15
C ALA A 19 14.36 -26.50 10.86
N LEU A 20 14.08 -25.93 9.68
CA LEU A 20 14.42 -24.56 9.31
C LEU A 20 13.17 -23.79 8.90
N ILE A 21 12.85 -22.75 9.66
CA ILE A 21 11.71 -21.87 9.39
C ILE A 21 12.23 -20.46 9.20
N VAL A 22 11.82 -19.80 8.12
CA VAL A 22 12.13 -18.39 7.86
C VAL A 22 10.87 -17.60 8.06
N LEU A 23 10.86 -16.75 9.08
CA LEU A 23 9.73 -15.88 9.40
C LEU A 23 9.98 -14.50 8.77
N ASP A 24 9.35 -14.25 7.61
CA ASP A 24 9.40 -12.97 6.90
C ASP A 24 8.52 -11.94 7.63
N THR A 25 9.15 -10.97 8.29
CA THR A 25 8.49 -9.93 9.08
C THR A 25 9.37 -8.70 9.27
N VAL A 26 8.72 -7.54 9.40
CA VAL A 26 9.34 -6.28 9.83
C VAL A 26 9.16 -6.02 11.34
N GLU A 27 8.29 -6.78 12.01
CA GLU A 27 8.01 -6.67 13.44
C GLU A 27 8.80 -7.74 14.22
N ILE A 28 10.10 -7.53 14.39
CA ILE A 28 11.01 -8.52 15.00
C ILE A 28 10.62 -8.77 16.46
N GLU A 29 10.26 -7.73 17.21
CA GLU A 29 9.85 -7.82 18.62
C GLU A 29 8.59 -8.67 18.79
N ARG A 30 7.58 -8.44 17.94
CA ARG A 30 6.33 -9.24 17.94
C ARG A 30 6.61 -10.71 17.58
N ALA A 31 7.47 -10.94 16.61
CA ALA A 31 7.92 -12.29 16.26
C ALA A 31 8.65 -12.98 17.43
N GLU A 32 9.50 -12.25 18.15
CA GLU A 32 10.23 -12.76 19.31
C GLU A 32 9.29 -13.17 20.45
N GLU A 33 8.28 -12.34 20.75
CA GLU A 33 7.26 -12.64 21.76
C GLU A 33 6.41 -13.86 21.36
N GLY A 34 5.94 -13.91 20.12
CA GLY A 34 5.16 -15.04 19.62
C GLY A 34 5.95 -16.35 19.60
N LEU A 35 7.24 -16.30 19.21
CA LEU A 35 8.15 -17.45 19.26
C LEU A 35 8.38 -17.94 20.70
N ALA A 36 8.54 -17.01 21.65
CA ALA A 36 8.70 -17.36 23.06
C ALA A 36 7.43 -18.03 23.62
N MET A 37 6.24 -17.54 23.26
CA MET A 37 4.97 -18.16 23.62
C MET A 37 4.80 -19.54 23.00
N ALA A 38 5.14 -19.70 21.72
CA ALA A 38 5.11 -20.99 21.03
C ALA A 38 6.07 -22.00 21.68
N ALA A 39 7.30 -21.60 21.99
CA ALA A 39 8.25 -22.43 22.70
C ALA A 39 7.71 -22.89 24.06
N SER A 40 7.10 -21.98 24.83
CA SER A 40 6.48 -22.29 26.12
C SER A 40 5.36 -23.32 25.99
N ARG A 41 4.43 -23.13 25.05
CA ARG A 41 3.31 -24.08 24.79
C ARG A 41 3.79 -25.45 24.31
N LEU A 42 4.85 -25.47 23.50
CA LEU A 42 5.47 -26.69 22.99
C LEU A 42 6.45 -27.34 24.00
N ASN A 43 6.64 -26.72 25.16
CA ASN A 43 7.59 -27.14 26.19
C ASN A 43 9.02 -27.32 25.63
N LEU A 44 9.47 -26.35 24.84
CA LEU A 44 10.80 -26.27 24.27
C LEU A 44 11.63 -25.20 24.99
N LEU A 45 12.93 -25.44 25.13
CA LEU A 45 13.87 -24.38 25.50
C LEU A 45 13.90 -23.34 24.40
N TYR A 46 13.80 -22.07 24.76
CA TYR A 46 13.85 -20.96 23.82
C TYR A 46 15.21 -20.27 23.88
N PHE A 47 15.85 -20.14 22.72
CA PHE A 47 17.12 -19.45 22.58
C PHE A 47 16.99 -18.29 21.60
N THR A 48 17.58 -17.16 21.91
CA THR A 48 17.58 -15.98 21.04
C THR A 48 19.00 -15.54 20.75
N TRP A 49 19.27 -15.19 19.50
CA TRP A 49 20.57 -14.69 19.05
C TRP A 49 20.42 -13.34 18.36
N SER A 50 21.36 -12.45 18.62
CA SER A 50 21.67 -11.30 17.78
C SER A 50 23.17 -11.02 17.81
N ARG A 51 23.70 -10.41 16.75
CA ARG A 51 25.12 -10.04 16.66
C ARG A 51 25.60 -9.17 17.84
N SER A 52 24.73 -8.30 18.36
CA SER A 52 25.06 -7.39 19.46
C SER A 52 24.99 -8.04 20.84
N ARG A 53 24.25 -9.15 20.99
CA ARG A 53 23.94 -9.74 22.30
C ARG A 53 24.41 -11.18 22.48
N GLY A 54 24.83 -11.85 21.41
CA GLY A 54 25.15 -13.27 21.40
C GLY A 54 23.92 -14.16 21.57
N LEU A 55 24.14 -15.46 21.73
CA LEU A 55 23.12 -16.49 21.95
C LEU A 55 22.75 -16.52 23.44
N ARG A 56 21.46 -16.51 23.74
CA ARG A 56 20.90 -16.46 25.09
C ARG A 56 19.79 -17.46 25.24
N ARG A 57 19.56 -17.93 26.47
CA ARG A 57 18.42 -18.79 26.81
C ARG A 57 17.27 -17.97 27.38
N GLY A 58 16.42 -17.47 26.51
CA GLY A 58 15.25 -16.64 26.82
C GLY A 58 15.18 -15.35 26.01
N VAL A 59 14.33 -14.42 26.42
CA VAL A 59 14.03 -13.13 25.75
C VAL A 59 14.68 -11.95 26.49
N LEU A 60 14.81 -12.04 27.81
CA LEU A 60 15.16 -10.91 28.66
C LEU A 60 16.63 -10.52 28.51
N ALA A 61 16.90 -9.23 28.63
CA ALA A 61 18.28 -8.73 28.61
C ALA A 61 19.14 -9.29 29.76
N SER A 62 18.51 -9.72 30.85
CA SER A 62 19.12 -10.37 32.01
C SER A 62 19.39 -11.87 31.82
N ASP A 63 18.90 -12.48 30.75
CA ASP A 63 19.05 -13.93 30.55
C ASP A 63 20.53 -14.30 30.30
N PRO A 64 20.99 -15.46 30.79
CA PRO A 64 22.38 -15.87 30.67
C PRO A 64 22.83 -15.92 29.21
N VAL A 65 23.95 -15.25 28.92
CA VAL A 65 24.58 -15.25 27.60
C VAL A 65 25.56 -16.41 27.50
N MET A 66 25.49 -17.14 26.40
CA MET A 66 26.45 -18.18 26.07
C MET A 66 27.78 -17.56 25.64
N THR A 67 28.88 -18.12 26.14
CA THR A 67 30.22 -17.55 25.98
C THR A 67 30.64 -17.48 24.51
N ASP A 68 31.16 -16.33 24.08
CA ASP A 68 31.76 -16.12 22.74
C ASP A 68 30.82 -16.40 21.55
N THR A 69 29.53 -16.09 21.70
CA THR A 69 28.50 -16.35 20.68
C THR A 69 28.08 -15.11 19.89
N ALA A 70 28.84 -14.02 19.90
CA ALA A 70 28.53 -12.83 19.07
C ALA A 70 28.71 -13.10 17.57
N GLU A 71 29.64 -14.00 17.23
CA GLU A 71 29.89 -14.45 15.85
C GLU A 71 28.86 -15.51 15.45
N PRO A 72 28.24 -15.42 14.25
CA PRO A 72 27.19 -16.34 13.81
C PRO A 72 27.60 -17.82 13.84
N SER A 73 28.78 -18.14 13.32
CA SER A 73 29.29 -19.52 13.25
C SER A 73 29.45 -20.14 14.63
N LYS A 74 29.96 -19.37 15.60
CA LYS A 74 30.10 -19.82 16.99
C LYS A 74 28.76 -20.02 17.66
N ALA A 75 27.82 -19.09 17.47
CA ALA A 75 26.46 -19.23 17.99
C ALA A 75 25.73 -20.46 17.43
N LEU A 76 25.87 -20.74 16.14
CA LEU A 76 25.30 -21.93 15.50
C LEU A 76 25.97 -23.21 16.01
N ALA A 77 27.29 -23.19 16.23
CA ALA A 77 27.98 -24.31 16.85
C ALA A 77 27.47 -24.60 18.27
N THR A 78 27.26 -23.56 19.09
CA THR A 78 26.65 -23.72 20.43
C THR A 78 25.21 -24.21 20.35
N ALA A 79 24.40 -23.70 19.40
CA ALA A 79 23.05 -24.20 19.18
C ALA A 79 23.03 -25.69 18.83
N ARG A 80 24.03 -26.15 18.05
CA ARG A 80 24.23 -27.57 17.74
C ARG A 80 24.60 -28.39 18.98
N GLU A 81 25.40 -27.84 19.89
CA GLU A 81 25.79 -28.54 21.13
C GLU A 81 24.59 -28.73 22.07
N GLU A 82 23.76 -27.71 22.24
CA GLU A 82 22.50 -27.78 23.01
C GLU A 82 21.54 -28.82 22.40
N GLY A 83 21.38 -28.76 21.08
CA GLY A 83 20.80 -29.81 20.25
C GLY A 83 19.28 -30.03 20.35
N ALA A 84 18.57 -29.46 21.32
CA ALA A 84 17.12 -29.44 21.34
C ALA A 84 16.61 -28.09 21.86
N GLY A 85 15.61 -27.53 21.19
CA GLY A 85 15.08 -26.21 21.50
C GLY A 85 14.62 -25.44 20.27
N LEU A 86 13.97 -24.32 20.52
CA LEU A 86 13.63 -23.34 19.50
C LEU A 86 14.72 -22.27 19.46
N PHE A 87 15.52 -22.29 18.40
CA PHE A 87 16.63 -21.37 18.21
C PHE A 87 16.21 -20.23 17.29
N HIS A 88 16.03 -19.03 17.85
CA HIS A 88 15.63 -17.85 17.12
C HIS A 88 16.85 -16.97 16.81
N PHE A 89 17.20 -16.86 15.53
CA PHE A 89 18.32 -16.05 15.05
C PHE A 89 17.82 -14.79 14.32
N ARG A 90 18.14 -13.62 14.90
CA ARG A 90 17.82 -12.31 14.32
C ARG A 90 18.89 -11.87 13.33
N SER A 91 18.49 -11.42 12.14
CA SER A 91 19.40 -10.88 11.11
C SER A 91 20.51 -11.84 10.65
N LEU A 92 20.38 -13.15 10.88
CA LEU A 92 21.32 -14.13 10.33
C LEU A 92 21.30 -14.13 8.79
N GLY A 93 20.18 -13.72 8.19
CA GLY A 93 20.02 -13.57 6.74
C GLY A 93 21.10 -12.73 6.06
N GLU A 94 21.64 -11.71 6.75
CA GLU A 94 22.72 -10.84 6.24
C GLU A 94 24.07 -11.58 6.11
N HIS A 95 24.20 -12.75 6.73
CA HIS A 95 25.44 -13.54 6.78
C HIS A 95 25.34 -14.86 6.00
N LEU A 96 24.21 -15.10 5.31
CA LEU A 96 24.00 -16.33 4.54
C LEU A 96 24.78 -16.37 3.21
N ASP A 97 25.48 -15.29 2.86
CA ASP A 97 26.42 -15.28 1.74
C ASP A 97 27.74 -16.00 2.08
N ASP A 98 28.04 -16.20 3.38
CA ASP A 98 29.23 -16.92 3.84
C ASP A 98 28.97 -18.45 3.83
N PRO A 99 29.70 -19.23 3.01
CA PRO A 99 29.57 -20.69 2.99
C PRO A 99 29.80 -21.37 4.34
N ALA A 100 30.64 -20.80 5.21
CA ALA A 100 30.89 -21.35 6.55
C ALA A 100 29.63 -21.27 7.43
N VAL A 101 28.94 -20.12 7.40
CA VAL A 101 27.68 -19.91 8.12
C VAL A 101 26.61 -20.85 7.56
N VAL A 102 26.50 -21.00 6.24
CA VAL A 102 25.56 -21.92 5.59
C VAL A 102 25.80 -23.36 6.04
N SER A 103 27.07 -23.80 6.12
CA SER A 103 27.41 -25.14 6.61
C SER A 103 26.97 -25.34 8.07
N HIS A 104 27.19 -24.35 8.94
CA HIS A 104 26.75 -24.43 10.33
C HIS A 104 25.22 -24.45 10.47
N VAL A 105 24.50 -23.72 9.63
CA VAL A 105 23.03 -23.79 9.58
C VAL A 105 22.58 -25.20 9.21
N LEU A 106 23.16 -25.80 8.17
CA LEU A 106 22.83 -27.17 7.75
C LEU A 106 23.08 -28.20 8.85
N ASP A 107 24.20 -28.08 9.58
CA ASP A 107 24.51 -28.97 10.71
C ASP A 107 23.42 -28.90 11.81
N VAL A 108 23.01 -27.69 12.18
CA VAL A 108 21.94 -27.46 13.18
C VAL A 108 20.62 -28.05 12.68
N VAL A 109 20.27 -27.79 11.42
CA VAL A 109 19.03 -28.27 10.78
C VAL A 109 18.98 -29.79 10.71
N GLN A 110 20.09 -30.44 10.33
CA GLN A 110 20.20 -31.90 10.29
C GLN A 110 19.97 -32.51 11.67
N GLN A 111 20.54 -31.91 12.71
CA GLN A 111 20.34 -32.35 14.08
C GLN A 111 18.89 -32.19 14.54
N LEU A 112 18.27 -31.03 14.28
CA LEU A 112 16.89 -30.72 14.64
C LEU A 112 15.85 -31.55 13.87
N THR A 113 16.24 -32.20 12.77
CA THR A 113 15.38 -33.17 12.09
C THR A 113 15.15 -34.43 12.95
N THR A 114 16.15 -34.79 13.79
CA THR A 114 16.08 -35.97 14.67
C THR A 114 15.63 -35.62 16.09
N ARG A 115 16.00 -34.43 16.58
CA ARG A 115 15.68 -33.94 17.93
C ARG A 115 14.43 -33.05 17.92
N ARG A 116 13.92 -32.67 19.10
CA ARG A 116 12.77 -31.76 19.21
C ARG A 116 13.26 -30.32 19.13
N GLY A 117 12.82 -29.57 18.12
CA GLY A 117 13.16 -28.16 17.99
C GLY A 117 13.07 -27.66 16.56
N ALA A 118 13.40 -26.38 16.38
CA ALA A 118 13.50 -25.74 15.07
C ALA A 118 14.49 -24.56 15.14
N LEU A 119 15.15 -24.27 14.03
CA LEU A 119 15.90 -23.05 13.81
C LEU A 119 14.99 -22.06 13.08
N VAL A 120 14.72 -20.92 13.70
CA VAL A 120 13.88 -19.87 13.15
C VAL A 120 14.73 -18.65 12.82
N LEU A 121 14.71 -18.24 11.55
CA LEU A 121 15.35 -17.01 11.08
C LEU A 121 14.29 -15.92 10.96
N THR A 122 14.47 -14.80 11.65
CA THR A 122 13.60 -13.63 11.52
C THR A 122 14.30 -12.52 10.75
N GLY A 123 13.53 -11.82 9.93
CA GLY A 123 13.97 -10.68 9.14
C GLY A 123 13.05 -10.48 7.95
N HIS A 124 13.40 -9.52 7.11
CA HIS A 124 12.61 -9.20 5.93
C HIS A 124 13.38 -9.49 4.64
N ASN A 125 12.73 -10.13 3.65
CA ASN A 125 13.33 -10.49 2.36
C ASN A 125 14.67 -11.25 2.46
N ILE A 126 14.75 -12.21 3.40
CA ILE A 126 15.94 -13.04 3.57
C ILE A 126 16.21 -13.83 2.29
N ARG A 127 17.37 -13.60 1.66
CA ARG A 127 17.81 -14.35 0.48
C ARG A 127 18.42 -15.67 0.93
N LEU A 128 17.71 -16.77 0.67
CA LEU A 128 18.21 -18.11 0.99
C LEU A 128 19.11 -18.65 -0.13
N PRO A 129 20.35 -19.09 0.21
CA PRO A 129 21.21 -19.85 -0.68
C PRO A 129 20.56 -21.15 -1.15
N ASP A 130 20.92 -21.63 -2.34
CA ASP A 130 20.34 -22.85 -2.93
C ASP A 130 20.50 -24.10 -2.05
N ALA A 131 21.57 -24.16 -1.25
CA ALA A 131 21.80 -25.24 -0.29
C ALA A 131 20.75 -25.29 0.84
N LEU A 132 20.17 -24.14 1.25
CA LEU A 132 19.20 -24.08 2.36
C LEU A 132 17.75 -24.20 1.89
N ARG A 133 17.44 -23.84 0.64
CA ARG A 133 16.08 -23.82 0.09
C ARG A 133 15.30 -25.13 0.27
N PRO A 134 15.88 -26.34 0.06
CA PRO A 134 15.15 -27.59 0.24
C PRO A 134 14.77 -27.90 1.69
N HIS A 135 15.45 -27.26 2.65
CA HIS A 135 15.27 -27.50 4.07
C HIS A 135 14.43 -26.41 4.75
N ALA A 136 14.32 -25.24 4.11
CA ALA A 136 13.64 -24.07 4.66
C ALA A 136 12.16 -24.03 4.30
N THR A 137 11.32 -23.69 5.27
CA THR A 137 9.94 -23.27 5.05
C THR A 137 9.81 -21.78 5.35
N VAL A 138 9.31 -21.01 4.38
CA VAL A 138 9.10 -19.57 4.54
C VAL A 138 7.66 -19.33 5.00
N LEU A 139 7.53 -18.73 6.18
CA LEU A 139 6.27 -18.26 6.74
C LEU A 139 6.31 -16.74 6.77
N ARG A 140 5.27 -16.07 6.27
CA ARG A 140 5.17 -14.60 6.36
C ARG A 140 4.26 -14.24 7.51
N LEU A 141 4.74 -13.42 8.45
CA LEU A 141 3.91 -12.92 9.52
C LEU A 141 3.02 -11.79 8.98
N SER A 142 1.70 -11.98 9.01
CA SER A 142 0.73 -10.91 8.77
C SER A 142 0.84 -9.83 9.83
N GLY A 143 0.27 -8.63 9.58
CA GLY A 143 0.21 -7.56 10.58
C GLY A 143 -0.52 -7.97 11.87
N ALA A 144 -0.47 -7.08 12.87
CA ALA A 144 -1.14 -7.30 14.13
C ALA A 144 -2.67 -7.43 13.97
N SER A 145 -3.26 -8.37 14.70
CA SER A 145 -4.70 -8.59 14.71
C SER A 145 -5.41 -7.54 15.56
N TYR A 146 -6.72 -7.39 15.35
CA TYR A 146 -7.56 -6.52 16.17
C TYR A 146 -7.41 -6.84 17.68
N ASP A 147 -7.30 -8.13 18.02
CA ASP A 147 -7.17 -8.56 19.41
C ASP A 147 -5.81 -8.16 20.00
N GLU A 148 -4.73 -8.24 19.22
CA GLU A 148 -3.40 -7.77 19.66
C GLU A 148 -3.40 -6.27 19.96
N TYR A 149 -4.00 -5.43 19.10
CA TYR A 149 -4.14 -3.99 19.39
C TYR A 149 -5.03 -3.72 20.61
N ARG A 150 -6.10 -4.52 20.79
CA ARG A 150 -6.96 -4.43 21.99
C ARG A 150 -6.17 -4.74 23.26
N GLN A 151 -5.39 -5.83 23.24
CA GLN A 151 -4.54 -6.23 24.36
C GLN A 151 -3.47 -5.18 24.65
N LEU A 152 -2.86 -4.61 23.61
CA LEU A 152 -1.90 -3.51 23.73
C LEU A 152 -2.52 -2.29 24.43
N LEU A 153 -3.68 -1.84 23.96
CA LEU A 153 -4.40 -0.70 24.56
C LEU A 153 -4.72 -0.96 26.03
N GLU A 154 -5.27 -2.13 26.36
CA GLU A 154 -5.59 -2.50 27.74
C GLU A 154 -4.35 -2.61 28.64
N ARG A 155 -3.24 -3.15 28.10
CA ARG A 155 -1.95 -3.22 28.81
C ARG A 155 -1.44 -1.83 29.16
N LEU A 156 -1.41 -0.91 28.20
CA LEU A 156 -0.92 0.45 28.40
C LEU A 156 -1.80 1.24 29.35
N ILE A 157 -3.12 1.13 29.25
CA ILE A 157 -4.04 1.76 30.22
C ILE A 157 -3.71 1.27 31.64
N ARG A 158 -3.59 -0.04 31.86
CA ARG A 158 -3.27 -0.59 33.19
C ARG A 158 -1.91 -0.12 33.71
N GLU A 159 -0.88 -0.14 32.87
CA GLU A 159 0.48 0.27 33.25
C GLU A 159 0.53 1.74 33.67
N TYR A 160 -0.10 2.62 32.89
CA TYR A 160 -0.09 4.06 33.17
C TYR A 160 -1.06 4.45 34.27
N SER A 161 -2.23 3.82 34.38
CA SER A 161 -3.15 4.03 35.52
C SER A 161 -2.51 3.68 36.87
N ALA A 162 -1.52 2.79 36.90
CA ALA A 162 -0.77 2.47 38.12
C ALA A 162 0.22 3.59 38.53
N ARG A 163 0.59 4.48 37.60
CA ARG A 163 1.59 5.55 37.80
C ARG A 163 0.99 6.96 37.82
N MET A 164 -0.13 7.18 37.14
CA MET A 164 -0.80 8.48 37.02
C MET A 164 -2.32 8.32 36.89
N PRO A 165 -3.14 9.33 37.24
CA PRO A 165 -4.57 9.28 36.99
C PRO A 165 -4.85 9.29 35.49
N VAL A 166 -5.39 8.18 34.96
CA VAL A 166 -5.81 8.08 33.55
C VAL A 166 -7.33 7.95 33.51
N ARG A 167 -8.01 8.89 32.82
CA ARG A 167 -9.45 8.84 32.60
C ARG A 167 -9.75 8.21 31.24
N VAL A 168 -10.56 7.17 31.21
CA VAL A 168 -10.94 6.51 29.94
C VAL A 168 -12.43 6.73 29.70
N GLU A 169 -12.75 7.63 28.78
CA GLU A 169 -14.10 8.05 28.40
C GLU A 169 -14.51 7.51 27.03
N LEU A 170 -13.86 6.44 26.57
CA LEU A 170 -14.21 5.75 25.33
C LEU A 170 -15.38 4.78 25.52
N THR A 171 -16.46 4.99 24.75
CA THR A 171 -17.56 4.02 24.64
C THR A 171 -17.08 2.72 23.96
N ARG A 172 -17.92 1.68 23.96
CA ARG A 172 -17.59 0.44 23.23
C ARG A 172 -17.36 0.69 21.74
N GLU A 173 -18.16 1.57 21.14
CA GLU A 173 -18.03 1.96 19.73
C GLU A 173 -16.76 2.78 19.49
N ASP A 174 -16.45 3.73 20.37
CA ASP A 174 -15.23 4.53 20.25
C ASP A 174 -13.98 3.68 20.39
N ARG A 175 -13.97 2.68 21.28
CA ARG A 175 -12.86 1.71 21.39
C ARG A 175 -12.66 0.93 20.11
N MET A 176 -13.74 0.46 19.49
CA MET A 176 -13.67 -0.24 18.21
C MET A 176 -13.10 0.68 17.13
N ARG A 177 -13.59 1.92 17.04
CA ARG A 177 -13.07 2.91 16.09
C ARG A 177 -11.60 3.21 16.35
N PHE A 178 -11.21 3.42 17.59
CA PHE A 178 -9.83 3.70 17.98
C PHE A 178 -8.89 2.58 17.54
N ILE A 179 -9.23 1.31 17.81
CA ILE A 179 -8.43 0.15 17.40
C ILE A 179 -8.41 -0.02 15.87
N ASN A 180 -9.55 0.16 15.20
CA ASN A 180 -9.61 0.08 13.74
C ASN A 180 -8.71 1.14 13.07
N ASN A 181 -8.59 2.33 13.67
CA ASN A 181 -7.69 3.36 13.16
C ASN A 181 -6.21 3.06 13.42
N LEU A 182 -5.87 2.26 14.44
CA LEU A 182 -4.52 1.74 14.66
C LEU A 182 -4.16 0.58 13.72
N THR A 183 -5.15 -0.12 13.18
CA THR A 183 -4.94 -1.29 12.32
C THR A 183 -4.07 -0.92 11.13
N GLY A 184 -3.06 -1.74 10.88
CA GLY A 184 -2.04 -1.56 9.84
C GLY A 184 -0.76 -0.86 10.31
N LEU A 185 -0.72 -0.30 11.52
CA LEU A 185 0.52 0.13 12.19
C LEU A 185 1.23 -1.06 12.85
N THR A 186 2.54 -0.99 13.06
CA THR A 186 3.22 -1.99 13.88
C THR A 186 2.77 -1.84 15.33
N LEU A 187 2.86 -2.89 16.14
CA LEU A 187 2.53 -2.77 17.57
C LEU A 187 3.40 -1.71 18.27
N THR A 188 4.65 -1.55 17.85
CA THR A 188 5.55 -0.51 18.36
C THR A 188 5.12 0.89 17.96
N GLU A 189 4.67 1.09 16.72
CA GLU A 189 4.09 2.36 16.25
C GLU A 189 2.82 2.70 17.04
N ALA A 190 1.91 1.73 17.19
CA ALA A 190 0.69 1.88 17.96
C ALA A 190 0.96 2.19 19.43
N GLU A 191 1.93 1.51 20.05
CA GLU A 191 2.35 1.73 21.44
C GLU A 191 2.83 3.17 21.66
N LYS A 192 3.67 3.69 20.75
CA LYS A 192 4.15 5.08 20.81
C LYS A 192 3.00 6.08 20.71
N ILE A 193 2.04 5.85 19.82
CA ILE A 193 0.87 6.71 19.66
C ILE A 193 0.02 6.70 20.93
N ILE A 194 -0.39 5.51 21.40
CA ILE A 194 -1.25 5.36 22.59
C ILE A 194 -0.57 5.98 23.81
N THR A 195 0.71 5.67 24.01
CA THR A 195 1.50 6.21 25.12
C THR A 195 1.54 7.73 25.09
N ARG A 196 1.79 8.32 23.91
CA ARG A 196 1.80 9.78 23.76
C ARG A 196 0.46 10.40 24.12
N LEU A 197 -0.65 9.82 23.67
CA LEU A 197 -1.99 10.30 23.98
C LEU A 197 -2.25 10.30 25.49
N ILE A 198 -1.97 9.17 26.16
CA ILE A 198 -2.14 9.02 27.61
C ILE A 198 -1.27 10.02 28.39
N VAL A 199 -0.02 10.24 27.96
CA VAL A 199 0.93 11.10 28.68
C VAL A 199 0.62 12.59 28.49
N GLU A 200 0.05 13.01 27.35
CA GLU A 200 -0.20 14.42 27.04
C GLU A 200 -1.28 15.06 27.92
N ASP A 201 -2.40 14.36 28.18
CA ASP A 201 -3.54 14.91 28.94
C ASP A 201 -4.10 13.97 30.01
N GLY A 202 -3.58 12.74 30.14
CA GLY A 202 -4.08 11.76 31.10
C GLY A 202 -5.49 11.26 30.77
N ALA A 203 -5.95 11.42 29.53
CA ALA A 203 -7.27 11.00 29.10
C ALA A 203 -7.20 10.16 27.81
N LEU A 204 -8.18 9.28 27.65
CA LEU A 204 -8.51 8.66 26.37
C LEU A 204 -9.99 8.90 26.09
N ASP A 205 -10.28 9.72 25.09
CA ASP A 205 -11.63 10.10 24.67
C ASP A 205 -11.81 10.07 23.14
N ALA A 206 -13.01 10.36 22.65
CA ALA A 206 -13.34 10.26 21.22
C ALA A 206 -12.49 11.18 20.32
N ARG A 207 -11.92 12.28 20.84
CA ARG A 207 -11.03 13.20 20.10
C ARG A 207 -9.70 12.54 19.75
N ASP A 208 -9.29 11.54 20.53
CA ASP A 208 -8.06 10.81 20.28
C ASP A 208 -8.12 9.96 19.03
N ILE A 209 -9.31 9.60 18.55
CA ILE A 209 -9.49 8.89 17.28
C ILE A 209 -8.91 9.72 16.12
N GLU A 210 -9.18 11.03 16.09
CA GLU A 210 -8.61 11.92 15.07
C GLU A 210 -7.10 12.10 15.25
N ARG A 211 -6.60 12.12 16.49
CA ARG A 211 -5.15 12.19 16.78
C ARG A 211 -4.42 10.92 16.34
N VAL A 212 -5.03 9.74 16.51
CA VAL A 212 -4.53 8.47 15.97
C VAL A 212 -4.47 8.52 14.45
N ASN A 213 -5.52 9.02 13.80
CA ASN A 213 -5.54 9.17 12.34
C ASN A 213 -4.44 10.10 11.84
N ALA A 214 -4.25 11.25 12.47
CA ALA A 214 -3.18 12.18 12.13
C ALA A 214 -1.79 11.54 12.31
N ALA A 215 -1.58 10.81 13.42
CA ALA A 215 -0.32 10.12 13.67
C ALA A 215 -0.04 8.99 12.67
N LYS A 216 -1.09 8.21 12.31
CA LYS A 216 -1.00 7.17 11.29
C LYS A 216 -0.62 7.75 9.93
N ARG A 217 -1.22 8.89 9.53
CA ARG A 217 -0.84 9.59 8.30
C ARG A 217 0.63 9.98 8.32
N GLN A 218 1.08 10.59 9.40
CA GLN A 218 2.48 11.01 9.56
C GLN A 218 3.48 9.86 9.44
N ILE A 219 3.17 8.69 10.01
CA ILE A 219 4.04 7.50 9.92
C ILE A 219 4.14 7.00 8.48
N VAL A 220 3.01 6.94 7.76
CA VAL A 220 2.98 6.47 6.37
C VAL A 220 3.70 7.45 5.44
N GLU A 221 3.56 8.74 5.70
CA GLU A 221 4.20 9.82 4.93
C GLU A 221 5.68 10.02 5.25
N GLN A 222 6.18 9.47 6.36
CA GLN A 222 7.53 9.72 6.88
C GLN A 222 8.64 9.38 5.86
N ASP A 223 8.51 8.26 5.15
CA ASP A 223 9.49 7.84 4.14
C ASP A 223 9.36 8.62 2.82
N GLY A 224 8.24 9.34 2.64
CA GLY A 224 7.87 10.05 1.41
C GLY A 224 7.62 9.12 0.22
N LEU A 225 7.37 7.83 0.47
CA LEU A 225 7.04 6.84 -0.56
C LEU A 225 5.53 6.76 -0.80
N LEU A 226 4.73 6.98 0.22
CA LEU A 226 3.27 6.96 0.16
C LEU A 226 2.71 8.21 0.83
N GLU A 227 1.64 8.75 0.27
CA GLU A 227 0.93 9.90 0.82
C GLU A 227 -0.53 9.55 1.04
N PHE A 228 -1.11 9.96 2.19
CA PHE A 228 -2.55 9.86 2.37
C PHE A 228 -3.24 10.97 1.58
N TYR A 229 -4.09 10.58 0.65
CA TYR A 229 -4.87 11.55 -0.09
C TYR A 229 -6.25 11.72 0.56
N PRO A 230 -6.70 12.97 0.81
CA PRO A 230 -7.98 13.19 1.46
C PRO A 230 -9.17 12.72 0.61
N HIS A 231 -10.18 12.15 1.26
CA HIS A 231 -11.40 11.61 0.65
C HIS A 231 -12.47 12.66 0.34
N THR A 232 -12.10 13.76 -0.33
CA THR A 232 -12.99 14.91 -0.50
C THR A 232 -13.86 14.88 -1.76
N GLU A 233 -13.54 14.06 -2.75
CA GLU A 233 -14.18 14.10 -4.08
C GLU A 233 -14.97 12.81 -4.36
N GLY A 234 -16.29 12.89 -4.51
CA GLY A 234 -17.16 11.77 -4.88
C GLY A 234 -17.23 11.52 -6.39
N LEU A 235 -17.88 10.43 -6.81
CA LEU A 235 -18.07 10.10 -8.24
C LEU A 235 -19.02 11.07 -8.96
N ASP A 236 -19.83 11.81 -8.22
CA ASP A 236 -20.69 12.90 -8.71
C ASP A 236 -19.88 14.08 -9.28
N GLN A 237 -18.60 14.19 -8.91
CA GLN A 237 -17.68 15.21 -9.44
C GLN A 237 -16.97 14.75 -10.73
N VAL A 238 -17.15 13.49 -11.15
CA VAL A 238 -16.57 12.95 -12.38
C VAL A 238 -17.66 12.90 -13.44
N ALA A 239 -17.56 13.72 -14.47
CA ALA A 239 -18.47 13.67 -15.61
C ALA A 239 -18.11 12.54 -16.59
N GLY A 240 -19.11 11.90 -17.19
CA GLY A 240 -18.90 10.76 -18.10
C GLY A 240 -18.38 9.50 -17.39
N LEU A 241 -17.60 8.70 -18.13
CA LEU A 241 -17.02 7.42 -17.74
C LEU A 241 -18.07 6.36 -17.34
N GLY A 242 -19.18 6.29 -18.09
CA GLY A 242 -20.33 5.44 -17.77
C GLY A 242 -20.00 3.95 -17.66
N GLY A 243 -19.25 3.42 -18.63
CA GLY A 243 -18.73 2.06 -18.62
C GLY A 243 -17.87 1.74 -17.39
N LEU A 244 -16.92 2.62 -17.06
CA LEU A 244 -16.06 2.48 -15.90
C LEU A 244 -16.83 2.55 -14.58
N LYS A 245 -17.73 3.53 -14.44
CA LYS A 245 -18.60 3.65 -13.25
C LYS A 245 -19.42 2.39 -13.02
N THR A 246 -20.07 1.89 -14.06
CA THR A 246 -20.85 0.64 -14.00
C THR A 246 -19.99 -0.55 -13.58
N TRP A 247 -18.76 -0.62 -14.08
CA TRP A 247 -17.80 -1.67 -13.74
C TRP A 247 -17.33 -1.60 -12.28
N LEU A 248 -17.12 -0.38 -11.76
CA LEU A 248 -16.74 -0.13 -10.36
C LEU A 248 -17.90 -0.44 -9.40
N THR A 249 -19.14 -0.07 -9.74
CA THR A 249 -20.33 -0.35 -8.91
C THR A 249 -20.50 -1.86 -8.69
N LYS A 250 -20.25 -2.69 -9.70
CA LYS A 250 -20.32 -4.16 -9.56
C LYS A 250 -19.29 -4.69 -8.54
N ARG A 251 -18.10 -4.10 -8.49
CA ARG A 251 -17.01 -4.53 -7.60
C ARG A 251 -17.15 -3.97 -6.19
N ARG A 252 -17.81 -2.83 -6.03
CA ARG A 252 -18.21 -2.30 -4.72
C ARG A 252 -18.99 -3.33 -3.90
N ALA A 253 -19.79 -4.18 -4.54
CA ALA A 253 -20.51 -5.25 -3.85
C ALA A 253 -19.57 -6.28 -3.18
N VAL A 254 -18.42 -6.57 -3.79
CA VAL A 254 -17.37 -7.46 -3.23
C VAL A 254 -16.70 -6.79 -2.03
N VAL A 255 -16.43 -5.48 -2.13
CA VAL A 255 -15.81 -4.70 -1.05
C VAL A 255 -16.74 -4.58 0.16
N ASN A 256 -18.04 -4.42 -0.06
CA ASN A 256 -19.02 -4.24 1.01
C ASN A 256 -19.37 -5.52 1.76
N ASP A 257 -19.26 -6.70 1.13
CA ASP A 257 -19.57 -8.00 1.72
C ASP A 257 -18.49 -9.04 1.36
N PRO A 258 -17.28 -8.91 1.92
CA PRO A 258 -16.14 -9.76 1.56
C PRO A 258 -16.37 -11.23 1.93
N ARG A 259 -17.10 -11.51 3.02
CA ARG A 259 -17.43 -12.88 3.43
C ARG A 259 -18.31 -13.57 2.41
N ARG A 260 -19.39 -12.91 1.96
CA ARG A 260 -20.25 -13.45 0.91
C ARG A 260 -19.49 -13.60 -0.41
N ALA A 261 -18.60 -12.66 -0.72
CA ALA A 261 -17.76 -12.75 -1.91
C ALA A 261 -16.86 -13.99 -1.86
N GLU A 262 -16.21 -14.24 -0.73
CA GLU A 262 -15.38 -15.42 -0.49
C GLU A 262 -16.19 -16.72 -0.60
N GLU A 263 -17.37 -16.79 0.03
CA GLU A 263 -18.30 -17.94 -0.08
C GLU A 263 -18.75 -18.19 -1.53
N PHE A 264 -18.85 -17.14 -2.34
CA PHE A 264 -19.17 -17.22 -3.77
C PHE A 264 -17.94 -17.54 -4.65
N GLY A 265 -16.74 -17.60 -4.08
CA GLY A 265 -15.48 -17.86 -4.79
C GLY A 265 -14.89 -16.64 -5.50
N LEU A 266 -15.27 -15.43 -5.10
CA LEU A 266 -14.68 -14.18 -5.60
C LEU A 266 -13.56 -13.70 -4.67
N ALA A 267 -12.42 -13.41 -5.27
CA ALA A 267 -11.35 -12.67 -4.60
C ALA A 267 -11.61 -11.16 -4.63
N PHE A 268 -10.96 -10.43 -3.74
CA PHE A 268 -10.95 -8.96 -3.76
C PHE A 268 -10.44 -8.44 -5.12
N PRO A 269 -11.06 -7.39 -5.70
CA PRO A 269 -10.69 -6.88 -7.03
C PRO A 269 -9.25 -6.38 -7.07
N LYS A 270 -8.53 -6.71 -8.16
CA LYS A 270 -7.10 -6.41 -8.23
C LYS A 270 -6.82 -4.94 -8.50
N GLY A 271 -7.58 -4.34 -9.39
CA GLY A 271 -7.27 -2.98 -9.83
C GLY A 271 -7.64 -2.71 -11.28
N VAL A 272 -7.46 -1.45 -11.65
CA VAL A 272 -7.75 -0.93 -12.97
C VAL A 272 -6.57 -0.08 -13.47
N LEU A 273 -6.26 -0.21 -14.76
CA LEU A 273 -5.33 0.67 -15.47
C LEU A 273 -6.13 1.64 -16.35
N LEU A 274 -6.02 2.93 -16.06
CA LEU A 274 -6.66 4.01 -16.81
C LEU A 274 -5.64 4.58 -17.80
N LEU A 275 -5.81 4.27 -19.08
CA LEU A 275 -5.02 4.79 -20.19
C LEU A 275 -5.82 5.87 -20.89
N GLY A 276 -5.20 6.95 -21.37
CA GLY A 276 -5.96 7.90 -22.15
C GLY A 276 -5.40 9.28 -22.25
N VAL A 277 -6.21 10.16 -22.85
CA VAL A 277 -5.83 11.54 -23.13
C VAL A 277 -5.57 12.29 -21.81
N PRO A 278 -4.47 13.06 -21.69
CA PRO A 278 -4.21 13.88 -20.51
C PRO A 278 -5.34 14.89 -20.30
N GLY A 279 -5.66 15.21 -19.05
CA GLY A 279 -6.71 16.17 -18.72
C GLY A 279 -8.15 15.62 -18.80
N CYS A 280 -8.35 14.32 -19.05
CA CYS A 280 -9.68 13.69 -19.14
C CYS A 280 -10.14 12.98 -17.83
N GLY A 281 -9.66 13.43 -16.67
CA GLY A 281 -10.20 12.98 -15.38
C GLY A 281 -9.72 11.60 -14.88
N LYS A 282 -8.66 11.01 -15.44
CA LYS A 282 -8.10 9.72 -14.97
C LYS A 282 -7.71 9.75 -13.49
N SER A 283 -6.92 10.76 -13.09
CA SER A 283 -6.50 10.95 -11.70
C SER A 283 -7.69 11.30 -10.78
N LEU A 284 -8.67 12.05 -11.28
CA LEU A 284 -9.90 12.35 -10.54
C LEU A 284 -10.71 11.08 -10.28
N CYS A 285 -10.81 10.19 -11.28
CA CYS A 285 -11.50 8.91 -11.13
C CYS A 285 -10.88 8.05 -10.01
N ALA A 286 -9.55 7.99 -9.92
CA ALA A 286 -8.87 7.28 -8.84
C ALA A 286 -9.31 7.76 -7.45
N LYS A 287 -9.43 9.09 -7.28
CA LYS A 287 -9.90 9.71 -6.04
C LYS A 287 -11.35 9.34 -5.72
N SER A 288 -12.21 9.42 -6.73
CA SER A 288 -13.63 9.13 -6.58
C SER A 288 -13.91 7.67 -6.27
N VAL A 289 -13.10 6.71 -6.75
CA VAL A 289 -13.26 5.28 -6.40
C VAL A 289 -13.13 5.07 -4.90
N ALA A 290 -12.08 5.65 -4.29
CA ALA A 290 -11.83 5.49 -2.86
C ALA A 290 -12.96 6.08 -2.02
N HIS A 291 -13.48 7.25 -2.41
CA HIS A 291 -14.63 7.86 -1.76
C HIS A 291 -15.89 7.00 -1.88
N GLU A 292 -16.22 6.53 -3.09
CA GLU A 292 -17.41 5.71 -3.35
C GLU A 292 -17.38 4.38 -2.56
N TRP A 293 -16.20 3.78 -2.43
CA TRP A 293 -16.02 2.52 -1.72
C TRP A 293 -15.84 2.69 -0.22
N GLY A 294 -15.70 3.92 0.27
CA GLY A 294 -15.44 4.21 1.68
C GLY A 294 -14.09 3.67 2.18
N LEU A 295 -13.11 3.53 1.28
CA LEU A 295 -11.78 3.00 1.59
C LEU A 295 -10.73 4.11 1.63
N PRO A 296 -9.67 3.99 2.47
CA PRO A 296 -8.53 4.90 2.46
C PRO A 296 -7.84 4.99 1.10
N LEU A 297 -7.29 6.16 0.76
CA LEU A 297 -6.61 6.43 -0.51
C LEU A 297 -5.16 6.75 -0.23
N LEU A 298 -4.28 5.87 -0.70
CA LEU A 298 -2.85 6.10 -0.70
C LEU A 298 -2.40 6.47 -2.11
N LYS A 299 -1.61 7.53 -2.23
CA LYS A 299 -0.94 7.90 -3.47
C LYS A 299 0.51 7.43 -3.41
N LEU A 300 0.94 6.73 -4.46
CA LEU A 300 2.34 6.46 -4.76
C LEU A 300 2.74 7.35 -5.94
N ASP A 301 3.70 8.25 -5.74
CA ASP A 301 4.37 8.93 -6.84
C ASP A 301 5.56 8.08 -7.30
N PRO A 302 5.54 7.51 -8.51
CA PRO A 302 6.63 6.68 -8.99
C PRO A 302 7.98 7.41 -9.08
N SER A 303 7.97 8.74 -9.14
CA SER A 303 9.19 9.57 -9.16
C SER A 303 9.95 9.48 -7.83
N ASN A 304 9.23 9.36 -6.71
CA ASN A 304 9.82 9.27 -5.37
C ASN A 304 10.65 8.00 -5.15
N LEU A 305 10.50 6.99 -6.02
CA LEU A 305 11.26 5.74 -5.96
C LEU A 305 12.73 5.91 -6.38
N TYR A 306 13.02 6.91 -7.22
CA TYR A 306 14.35 7.12 -7.80
C TYR A 306 15.14 8.24 -7.09
N ASP A 307 14.47 9.20 -6.46
CA ASP A 307 15.09 10.44 -6.00
C ASP A 307 15.95 10.33 -4.73
N LYS A 308 15.79 9.29 -3.89
CA LYS A 308 16.33 9.36 -2.52
C LYS A 308 17.63 8.60 -2.24
N PHE A 309 17.93 7.49 -2.92
CA PHE A 309 19.21 6.77 -2.74
C PHE A 309 19.57 5.96 -3.97
N VAL A 310 20.68 6.28 -4.63
CA VAL A 310 21.23 5.52 -5.76
C VAL A 310 21.57 4.11 -5.26
N GLY A 311 20.72 3.12 -5.60
CA GLY A 311 20.92 1.70 -5.27
C GLY A 311 19.78 1.00 -4.50
N GLU A 312 18.80 1.73 -3.95
CA GLU A 312 17.74 1.15 -3.09
C GLU A 312 16.31 1.23 -3.66
N SER A 313 16.11 1.67 -4.89
CA SER A 313 14.77 1.89 -5.47
C SER A 313 13.85 0.67 -5.44
N GLU A 314 14.38 -0.55 -5.63
CA GLU A 314 13.60 -1.79 -5.49
C GLU A 314 13.19 -2.08 -4.04
N HIS A 315 14.08 -1.78 -3.09
CA HIS A 315 13.79 -1.93 -1.67
C HIS A 315 12.70 -0.94 -1.23
N ASN A 316 12.80 0.32 -1.66
CA ASN A 316 11.79 1.35 -1.42
C ASN A 316 10.43 0.96 -2.00
N PHE A 317 10.42 0.45 -3.24
CA PHE A 317 9.19 -0.03 -3.85
C PHE A 317 8.54 -1.16 -3.04
N LYS A 318 9.33 -2.18 -2.66
CA LYS A 318 8.84 -3.29 -1.83
C LYS A 318 8.31 -2.82 -0.49
N ARG A 319 9.00 -1.88 0.18
CA ARG A 319 8.54 -1.26 1.43
C ARG A 319 7.20 -0.56 1.25
N ALA A 320 7.04 0.25 0.19
CA ALA A 320 5.78 0.92 -0.10
C ALA A 320 4.63 -0.09 -0.30
N MET A 321 4.87 -1.16 -1.06
CA MET A 321 3.88 -2.22 -1.26
C MET A 321 3.48 -2.90 0.05
N LEU A 322 4.43 -3.22 0.93
CA LEU A 322 4.14 -3.83 2.23
C LEU A 322 3.36 -2.90 3.15
N THR A 323 3.68 -1.61 3.15
CA THR A 323 2.90 -0.61 3.87
C THR A 323 1.47 -0.56 3.34
N ALA A 324 1.26 -0.61 2.02
CA ALA A 324 -0.07 -0.68 1.41
C ALA A 324 -0.82 -1.96 1.81
N GLU A 325 -0.16 -3.14 1.79
CA GLU A 325 -0.74 -4.42 2.24
C GLU A 325 -1.16 -4.37 3.72
N ARG A 326 -0.31 -3.80 4.60
CA ARG A 326 -0.61 -3.65 6.02
C ARG A 326 -1.81 -2.75 6.28
N LEU A 327 -1.99 -1.72 5.47
CA LEU A 327 -3.06 -0.75 5.62
C LEU A 327 -4.40 -1.22 5.04
N ALA A 328 -4.41 -2.33 4.28
CA ALA A 328 -5.59 -2.87 3.64
C ALA A 328 -6.77 -3.06 4.62
N PRO A 329 -8.04 -2.85 4.18
CA PRO A 329 -8.44 -2.58 2.79
C PRO A 329 -8.25 -1.12 2.38
N ILE A 330 -7.66 -0.87 1.20
CA ILE A 330 -7.39 0.48 0.67
C ILE A 330 -7.53 0.57 -0.84
N VAL A 331 -7.59 1.79 -1.36
CA VAL A 331 -7.27 2.11 -2.76
C VAL A 331 -5.83 2.65 -2.83
N LEU A 332 -4.99 2.04 -3.66
CA LEU A 332 -3.66 2.52 -3.99
C LEU A 332 -3.69 3.18 -5.37
N TRP A 333 -3.52 4.50 -5.41
CA TRP A 333 -3.41 5.27 -6.63
C TRP A 333 -1.93 5.44 -7.03
N ILE A 334 -1.59 4.95 -8.22
CA ILE A 334 -0.28 5.13 -8.84
C ILE A 334 -0.47 6.06 -10.03
N ASP A 335 -0.03 7.31 -9.90
CA ASP A 335 -0.24 8.31 -10.93
C ASP A 335 0.89 8.31 -11.96
N GLU A 336 0.53 8.46 -13.24
CA GLU A 336 1.45 8.62 -14.38
C GLU A 336 2.54 7.56 -14.36
N LEU A 337 2.12 6.29 -14.38
CA LEU A 337 2.98 5.13 -14.24
C LEU A 337 4.12 5.11 -15.30
N GLU A 338 3.91 5.74 -16.45
CA GLU A 338 4.92 5.97 -17.49
C GLU A 338 6.12 6.81 -17.03
N LYS A 339 5.97 7.68 -16.03
CA LYS A 339 7.08 8.53 -15.55
C LYS A 339 8.21 7.72 -14.97
N ALA A 340 7.88 6.66 -14.24
CA ALA A 340 8.88 5.75 -13.70
C ALA A 340 9.58 4.89 -14.77
N PHE A 341 9.04 4.83 -16.00
CA PHE A 341 9.73 4.26 -17.16
C PHE A 341 10.49 5.32 -17.97
N ALA A 342 10.05 6.57 -17.95
CA ALA A 342 10.68 7.65 -18.70
C ALA A 342 12.03 8.09 -18.09
N SER A 343 12.20 7.95 -16.77
CA SER A 343 13.48 8.14 -16.08
C SER A 343 14.52 7.06 -16.44
N ALA A 344 14.09 5.95 -17.05
CA ALA A 344 14.94 4.93 -17.61
C ALA A 344 15.46 5.36 -19.00
N ASN A 345 16.39 6.31 -19.06
CA ASN A 345 17.24 6.39 -20.25
C ASN A 345 17.93 5.03 -20.39
N ALA A 346 17.61 4.30 -21.47
CA ALA A 346 17.88 2.87 -21.64
C ALA A 346 19.35 2.46 -21.46
N ASP A 347 20.29 3.38 -21.61
CA ASP A 347 21.74 3.14 -21.43
C ASP A 347 22.30 3.55 -20.05
N ALA A 348 21.57 4.33 -19.24
CA ALA A 348 22.11 4.93 -18.00
C ALA A 348 21.69 4.19 -16.71
N ASP A 349 20.55 3.48 -16.70
CA ASP A 349 19.94 2.95 -15.45
C ASP A 349 20.13 1.43 -15.24
N GLY A 350 20.91 0.74 -16.08
CA GLY A 350 21.30 -0.67 -15.86
C GLY A 350 20.13 -1.66 -15.66
N GLY A 351 18.95 -1.35 -16.21
CA GLY A 351 17.73 -2.16 -16.10
C GLY A 351 17.05 -2.13 -14.72
N VAL A 352 17.36 -1.17 -13.84
CA VAL A 352 16.75 -1.03 -12.51
C VAL A 352 15.23 -0.83 -12.62
N SER A 353 14.75 0.10 -13.46
CA SER A 353 13.31 0.30 -13.67
C SER A 353 12.60 -1.00 -14.07
N HIS A 354 13.11 -1.73 -15.06
CA HIS A 354 12.50 -3.00 -15.49
C HIS A 354 12.37 -4.02 -14.35
N ARG A 355 13.35 -4.10 -13.44
CA ARG A 355 13.27 -4.99 -12.26
C ARG A 355 12.23 -4.54 -11.24
N ILE A 356 12.13 -3.23 -10.98
CA ILE A 356 11.10 -2.66 -10.08
C ILE A 356 9.71 -2.98 -10.62
N PHE A 357 9.49 -2.82 -11.91
CA PHE A 357 8.18 -3.07 -12.52
C PHE A 357 7.86 -4.55 -12.68
N GLY A 358 8.86 -5.40 -12.90
CA GLY A 358 8.69 -6.85 -12.77
C GLY A 358 8.24 -7.22 -11.36
N THR A 359 8.84 -6.61 -10.34
CA THR A 359 8.43 -6.76 -8.93
C THR A 359 7.00 -6.27 -8.71
N PHE A 360 6.63 -5.11 -9.26
CA PHE A 360 5.27 -4.57 -9.18
C PHE A 360 4.23 -5.52 -9.80
N LEU A 361 4.48 -6.04 -11.00
CA LEU A 361 3.55 -6.92 -11.67
C LEU A 361 3.39 -8.26 -10.96
N SER A 362 4.46 -8.78 -10.35
CA SER A 362 4.41 -9.98 -9.49
C SER A 362 3.61 -9.68 -8.22
N TRP A 363 3.89 -8.55 -7.56
CA TRP A 363 3.11 -8.11 -6.40
C TRP A 363 1.62 -7.91 -6.73
N LEU A 364 1.29 -7.31 -7.86
CA LEU A 364 -0.11 -7.14 -8.30
C LEU A 364 -0.85 -8.49 -8.47
N GLN A 365 -0.12 -9.59 -8.71
CA GLN A 365 -0.71 -10.92 -8.80
C GLN A 365 -0.81 -11.64 -7.45
N ASP A 366 0.25 -11.55 -6.65
CA ASP A 366 0.45 -12.42 -5.48
C ASP A 366 0.32 -11.69 -4.14
N ARG A 367 -0.01 -10.39 -4.15
CA ARG A 367 -0.15 -9.60 -2.92
C ARG A 367 -1.14 -10.22 -1.97
N LYS A 368 -0.86 -10.05 -0.68
CA LYS A 368 -1.78 -10.35 0.40
C LYS A 368 -2.48 -9.07 0.82
N GLY A 369 -3.76 -9.17 1.16
CA GLY A 369 -4.56 -8.03 1.60
C GLY A 369 -5.34 -7.35 0.48
N ASP A 370 -6.44 -6.71 0.91
CA ASP A 370 -7.48 -6.11 0.08
C ASP A 370 -7.08 -4.73 -0.46
N VAL A 371 -6.03 -4.68 -1.27
CA VAL A 371 -5.53 -3.45 -1.90
C VAL A 371 -6.10 -3.33 -3.31
N PHE A 372 -6.90 -2.31 -3.63
CA PHE A 372 -7.37 -2.05 -4.99
C PHE A 372 -6.46 -1.04 -5.69
N VAL A 373 -5.79 -1.43 -6.78
CA VAL A 373 -4.83 -0.55 -7.46
C VAL A 373 -5.52 0.25 -8.57
N VAL A 374 -5.40 1.57 -8.55
CA VAL A 374 -5.75 2.44 -9.68
C VAL A 374 -4.46 3.03 -10.25
N ALA A 375 -4.04 2.53 -11.42
CA ALA A 375 -2.89 3.07 -12.12
C ALA A 375 -3.36 3.98 -13.27
N THR A 376 -2.72 5.13 -13.46
CA THR A 376 -3.00 6.02 -14.59
C THR A 376 -1.82 6.08 -15.55
N SER A 377 -2.09 6.27 -16.84
CA SER A 377 -1.06 6.59 -17.81
C SER A 377 -1.57 7.43 -18.98
N ASN A 378 -0.75 8.38 -19.42
CA ASN A 378 -1.00 9.21 -20.60
C ASN A 378 -0.24 8.72 -21.85
N ASP A 379 0.73 7.82 -21.69
CA ASP A 379 1.63 7.39 -22.78
C ASP A 379 1.86 5.88 -22.78
N VAL A 380 1.07 5.19 -23.59
CA VAL A 380 1.13 3.73 -23.74
C VAL A 380 2.43 3.23 -24.37
N ALA A 381 3.16 4.07 -25.11
CA ALA A 381 4.40 3.67 -25.77
C ALA A 381 5.56 3.47 -24.77
N LYS A 382 5.44 4.09 -23.59
CA LYS A 382 6.42 3.98 -22.50
C LYS A 382 6.12 2.83 -21.54
N LEU A 383 4.92 2.24 -21.64
CA LEU A 383 4.54 1.11 -20.80
C LEU A 383 5.04 -0.20 -21.41
N PRO A 384 5.67 -1.09 -20.61
CA PRO A 384 6.02 -2.41 -21.06
C PRO A 384 4.76 -3.22 -21.45
N PRO A 385 4.85 -4.08 -22.49
CA PRO A 385 3.72 -4.91 -22.93
C PRO A 385 3.10 -5.77 -21.83
N GLU A 386 3.88 -6.11 -20.80
CA GLU A 386 3.48 -6.94 -19.67
C GLU A 386 2.31 -6.35 -18.86
N PHE A 387 2.17 -5.02 -18.84
CA PHE A 387 1.05 -4.33 -18.16
C PHE A 387 -0.29 -4.54 -18.85
N ILE A 388 -0.27 -4.83 -20.15
CA ILE A 388 -1.47 -4.95 -20.99
C ILE A 388 -2.02 -6.37 -20.97
N ARG A 389 -1.26 -7.32 -20.43
CA ARG A 389 -1.67 -8.72 -20.38
C ARG A 389 -2.85 -8.90 -19.42
N LYS A 390 -3.95 -9.44 -19.93
CA LYS A 390 -5.13 -9.79 -19.12
C LYS A 390 -4.74 -10.66 -17.91
N GLY A 391 -5.29 -10.33 -16.75
CA GLY A 391 -5.04 -11.02 -15.48
C GLY A 391 -4.03 -10.33 -14.55
N ARG A 392 -3.40 -9.23 -14.99
CA ARG A 392 -2.60 -8.33 -14.12
C ARG A 392 -3.51 -7.32 -13.44
N PHE A 393 -4.15 -6.47 -14.24
CA PHE A 393 -5.31 -5.68 -13.85
C PHE A 393 -6.58 -6.47 -14.17
N ASP A 394 -7.66 -6.19 -13.43
CA ASP A 394 -8.97 -6.77 -13.71
C ASP A 394 -9.53 -6.21 -15.02
N GLU A 395 -9.21 -4.95 -15.33
CA GLU A 395 -9.59 -4.29 -16.57
C GLU A 395 -8.63 -3.15 -16.93
N ILE A 396 -8.54 -2.88 -18.23
CA ILE A 396 -7.80 -1.74 -18.78
C ILE A 396 -8.80 -0.86 -19.53
N PHE A 397 -9.01 0.36 -19.03
CA PHE A 397 -9.91 1.31 -19.64
C PHE A 397 -9.16 2.36 -20.45
N PHE A 398 -9.71 2.67 -21.61
CA PHE A 398 -9.30 3.82 -22.40
C PHE A 398 -10.25 5.00 -22.16
N VAL A 399 -9.68 6.10 -21.67
CA VAL A 399 -10.34 7.38 -21.41
C VAL A 399 -10.02 8.32 -22.57
N ASP A 400 -11.01 8.52 -23.44
CA ASP A 400 -10.90 9.46 -24.55
C ASP A 400 -11.34 10.88 -24.14
N LEU A 401 -11.32 11.80 -25.11
CA LEU A 401 -11.92 13.11 -24.99
C LEU A 401 -13.42 12.99 -24.69
N PRO A 402 -13.97 13.85 -23.80
CA PRO A 402 -15.36 13.79 -23.40
C PRO A 402 -16.32 14.07 -24.57
N GLY A 403 -17.38 13.27 -24.66
CA GLY A 403 -18.54 13.53 -25.52
C GLY A 403 -19.34 14.77 -25.08
N ASP A 404 -20.36 15.13 -25.86
CA ASP A 404 -21.10 16.38 -25.68
C ASP A 404 -21.79 16.47 -24.31
N ASP A 405 -22.44 15.38 -23.88
CA ASP A 405 -23.11 15.30 -22.57
C ASP A 405 -22.11 15.43 -21.42
N ALA A 406 -20.96 14.75 -21.53
CA ALA A 406 -19.89 14.83 -20.54
C ALA A 406 -19.31 16.25 -20.48
N ARG A 407 -19.05 16.93 -21.62
CA ARG A 407 -18.59 18.32 -21.63
C ARG A 407 -19.59 19.27 -20.98
N ALA A 408 -20.89 19.08 -21.22
CA ALA A 408 -21.93 19.88 -20.58
C ALA A 408 -21.92 19.72 -19.05
N GLU A 409 -21.71 18.50 -18.56
CA GLU A 409 -21.59 18.21 -17.13
C GLU A 409 -20.31 18.79 -16.52
N ILE A 410 -19.15 18.62 -17.20
CA ILE A 410 -17.86 19.23 -16.82
C ILE A 410 -18.03 20.74 -16.64
N LEU A 411 -18.60 21.44 -17.63
CA LEU A 411 -18.86 22.88 -17.55
C LEU A 411 -19.65 23.24 -16.28
N ARG A 412 -20.76 22.54 -16.02
CA ARG A 412 -21.60 22.81 -14.83
C ARG A 412 -20.85 22.58 -13.52
N ILE A 413 -20.06 21.51 -13.42
CA ILE A 413 -19.27 21.18 -12.23
C ILE A 413 -18.25 22.29 -11.97
N HIS A 414 -17.44 22.66 -12.96
CA HIS A 414 -16.38 23.65 -12.79
C HIS A 414 -16.90 25.07 -12.58
N LEU A 415 -18.05 25.44 -13.16
CA LEU A 415 -18.73 26.71 -12.90
C LEU A 415 -19.24 26.78 -11.45
N ARG A 416 -19.94 25.75 -10.97
CA ARG A 416 -20.44 25.68 -9.57
C ARG A 416 -19.30 25.74 -8.56
N LYS A 417 -18.22 24.98 -8.80
CA LYS A 417 -17.00 25.01 -7.99
C LYS A 417 -16.41 26.43 -7.85
N ARG A 418 -16.62 27.27 -8.87
CA ARG A 418 -16.17 28.67 -8.95
C ARG A 418 -17.26 29.69 -8.61
N LYS A 419 -18.35 29.24 -7.97
CA LYS A 419 -19.48 30.07 -7.55
C LYS A 419 -20.16 30.83 -8.70
N GLN A 420 -20.05 30.31 -9.91
CA GLN A 420 -20.77 30.81 -11.08
C GLN A 420 -22.04 29.98 -11.26
N ASP A 421 -23.13 30.64 -11.66
CA ASP A 421 -24.42 29.99 -11.90
C ASP A 421 -24.50 29.52 -13.35
N PRO A 422 -24.49 28.19 -13.62
CA PRO A 422 -24.54 27.67 -14.98
C PRO A 422 -25.85 27.99 -15.71
N THR A 423 -26.92 28.34 -14.99
CA THR A 423 -28.23 28.65 -15.60
C THR A 423 -28.26 30.02 -16.29
N LYS A 424 -27.25 30.86 -16.03
CA LYS A 424 -27.09 32.18 -16.67
C LYS A 424 -26.26 32.13 -17.96
N LEU A 425 -25.80 30.94 -18.36
CA LEU A 425 -24.94 30.73 -19.50
C LEU A 425 -25.62 29.78 -20.49
N GLU A 426 -25.41 30.02 -21.77
CA GLU A 426 -25.90 29.14 -22.83
C GLU A 426 -24.94 27.95 -22.99
N ILE A 427 -25.07 26.97 -22.08
CA ILE A 427 -24.16 25.81 -22.03
C ILE A 427 -24.12 25.03 -23.35
N ALA A 428 -25.23 24.98 -24.10
CA ALA A 428 -25.29 24.30 -25.39
C ALA A 428 -24.32 24.90 -26.42
N ASP A 429 -24.24 26.24 -26.48
CA ASP A 429 -23.34 26.94 -27.41
C ASP A 429 -21.87 26.71 -27.03
N VAL A 430 -21.59 26.72 -25.73
CA VAL A 430 -20.26 26.44 -25.18
C VAL A 430 -19.84 24.99 -25.47
N VAL A 431 -20.76 24.02 -25.36
CA VAL A 431 -20.50 22.61 -25.71
C VAL A 431 -20.19 22.44 -27.19
N ALA A 432 -20.89 23.16 -28.07
CA ALA A 432 -20.63 23.16 -29.50
C ALA A 432 -19.23 23.74 -29.83
N ALA A 433 -18.83 24.79 -29.12
CA ALA A 433 -17.52 25.44 -29.28
C ALA A 433 -16.35 24.61 -28.71
N THR A 434 -16.58 23.76 -27.72
CA THR A 434 -15.55 22.96 -27.02
C THR A 434 -15.35 21.56 -27.61
N LYS A 435 -15.77 21.31 -28.86
CA LYS A 435 -15.55 20.00 -29.50
C LYS A 435 -14.06 19.66 -29.57
N GLY A 436 -13.71 18.52 -28.98
CA GLY A 436 -12.32 18.03 -28.92
C GLY A 436 -11.48 18.61 -27.78
N PHE A 437 -12.09 19.34 -26.84
CA PHE A 437 -11.43 19.77 -25.61
C PHE A 437 -11.45 18.63 -24.57
N SER A 438 -10.38 18.53 -23.80
CA SER A 438 -10.31 17.75 -22.56
C SER A 438 -11.02 18.46 -21.41
N GLY A 439 -11.27 17.75 -20.31
CA GLY A 439 -11.87 18.36 -19.12
C GLY A 439 -11.01 19.48 -18.53
N ALA A 440 -9.69 19.30 -18.52
CA ALA A 440 -8.74 20.31 -18.07
C ALA A 440 -8.75 21.57 -18.94
N GLU A 441 -8.89 21.43 -20.27
CA GLU A 441 -8.96 22.58 -21.18
C GLU A 441 -10.27 23.35 -21.02
N ILE A 442 -11.39 22.64 -20.77
CA ILE A 442 -12.67 23.28 -20.45
C ILE A 442 -12.57 24.06 -19.13
N GLU A 443 -11.96 23.44 -18.11
CA GLU A 443 -11.71 24.10 -16.83
C GLU A 443 -10.87 25.37 -16.99
N GLU A 444 -9.78 25.29 -17.77
CA GLU A 444 -8.89 26.42 -18.00
C GLU A 444 -9.61 27.53 -18.78
N SER A 445 -10.41 27.22 -19.80
CA SER A 445 -11.19 28.23 -20.52
C SER A 445 -12.17 28.98 -19.61
N ILE A 446 -12.79 28.29 -18.63
CA ILE A 446 -13.63 28.97 -17.61
C ILE A 446 -12.78 29.91 -16.76
N VAL A 447 -11.60 29.47 -16.32
CA VAL A 447 -10.69 30.30 -15.51
C VAL A 447 -10.24 31.55 -16.28
N SER A 448 -9.81 31.40 -17.53
CA SER A 448 -9.41 32.52 -18.38
C SER A 448 -10.56 33.51 -18.58
N ALA A 449 -11.78 33.02 -18.83
CA ALA A 449 -12.95 33.87 -19.00
C ALA A 449 -13.32 34.63 -17.72
N MET A 450 -13.14 34.00 -16.56
CA MET A 450 -13.32 34.68 -15.27
C MET A 450 -12.28 35.78 -15.04
N TYR A 451 -11.02 35.57 -15.44
CA TYR A 451 -10.00 36.62 -15.39
C TYR A 451 -10.35 37.80 -16.29
N ALA A 452 -10.79 37.53 -17.53
CA ALA A 452 -11.22 38.57 -18.46
C ALA A 452 -12.42 39.36 -17.92
N ALA A 453 -13.46 38.66 -17.42
CA ALA A 453 -14.63 39.29 -16.85
C ALA A 453 -14.28 40.15 -15.61
N PHE A 454 -13.42 39.63 -14.73
CA PHE A 454 -12.95 40.34 -13.54
C PHE A 454 -12.14 41.59 -13.90
N ALA A 455 -11.21 41.49 -14.86
CA ALA A 455 -10.42 42.63 -15.34
C ALA A 455 -11.30 43.73 -15.95
N ALA A 456 -12.42 43.34 -16.56
CA ALA A 456 -13.41 44.25 -17.13
C ALA A 456 -14.46 44.77 -16.11
N ASN A 457 -14.36 44.43 -14.81
CA ASN A 457 -15.37 44.72 -13.79
C ASN A 457 -16.80 44.25 -14.19
N SER A 458 -16.88 43.08 -14.81
CA SER A 458 -18.11 42.47 -15.32
C SER A 458 -18.35 41.08 -14.74
N THR A 459 -19.55 40.55 -14.92
CA THR A 459 -19.88 39.15 -14.60
C THR A 459 -19.51 38.25 -15.77
N LEU A 460 -19.17 36.99 -15.49
CA LEU A 460 -18.98 35.98 -16.54
C LEU A 460 -20.28 35.80 -17.34
N ASP A 461 -20.19 35.97 -18.65
CA ASP A 461 -21.26 35.69 -19.61
C ASP A 461 -20.81 34.69 -20.69
N THR A 462 -21.75 34.25 -21.54
CA THR A 462 -21.48 33.25 -22.59
C THR A 462 -20.45 33.78 -23.60
N ASP A 463 -20.51 35.06 -23.96
CA ASP A 463 -19.64 35.65 -24.98
C ASP A 463 -18.18 35.73 -24.53
N ALA A 464 -17.93 36.11 -23.27
CA ALA A 464 -16.60 36.07 -22.67
C ALA A 464 -16.03 34.65 -22.68
N LEU A 465 -16.85 33.65 -22.34
CA LEU A 465 -16.42 32.25 -22.34
C LEU A 465 -16.10 31.75 -23.76
N LEU A 466 -16.96 32.05 -24.74
CA LEU A 466 -16.74 31.68 -26.15
C LEU A 466 -15.49 32.36 -26.73
N THR A 467 -15.21 33.60 -26.34
CA THR A 467 -14.01 34.33 -26.75
C THR A 467 -12.73 33.60 -26.30
N GLU A 468 -12.66 33.21 -25.03
CA GLU A 468 -11.51 32.48 -24.49
C GLU A 468 -11.38 31.05 -25.05
N ILE A 469 -12.51 30.37 -25.28
CA ILE A 469 -12.52 29.05 -25.95
C ILE A 469 -11.96 29.16 -27.37
N ALA A 470 -12.33 30.21 -28.12
CA ALA A 470 -11.82 30.44 -29.47
C ALA A 470 -10.32 30.76 -29.49
N ALA A 471 -9.81 31.42 -28.44
CA ALA A 471 -8.38 31.70 -28.27
C ALA A 471 -7.58 30.45 -27.87
N THR A 472 -8.22 29.47 -27.23
CA THR A 472 -7.60 28.24 -26.75
C THR A 472 -7.39 27.24 -27.90
N ARG A 473 -6.16 26.68 -28.01
CA ARG A 473 -5.86 25.62 -28.97
C ARG A 473 -5.87 24.25 -28.26
N PRO A 474 -6.91 23.42 -28.44
CA PRO A 474 -7.01 22.16 -27.73
C PRO A 474 -5.98 21.13 -28.22
N LEU A 475 -5.69 20.15 -27.36
CA LEU A 475 -4.72 19.08 -27.57
C LEU A 475 -5.06 18.22 -28.79
N SER A 476 -6.35 18.05 -29.07
CA SER A 476 -6.84 17.40 -30.29
C SER A 476 -6.39 18.09 -31.58
N LYS A 477 -6.08 19.40 -31.54
CA LYS A 477 -5.57 20.17 -32.69
C LYS A 477 -4.05 20.33 -32.65
N THR A 478 -3.43 20.42 -31.47
CA THR A 478 -1.98 20.59 -31.36
C THR A 478 -1.20 19.28 -31.52
N MET A 479 -1.80 18.13 -31.17
CA MET A 479 -1.17 16.80 -31.25
C MET A 479 -2.12 15.72 -31.84
N PRO A 480 -2.72 15.92 -33.03
CA PRO A 480 -3.68 14.98 -33.60
C PRO A 480 -3.06 13.60 -33.86
N GLU A 481 -1.83 13.56 -34.37
CA GLU A 481 -1.13 12.31 -34.70
C GLU A 481 -0.92 11.42 -33.48
N ARG A 482 -0.56 12.01 -32.34
CA ARG A 482 -0.35 11.29 -31.07
C ARG A 482 -1.67 10.74 -30.54
N LEU A 483 -2.75 11.52 -30.64
CA LEU A 483 -4.09 11.10 -30.22
C LEU A 483 -4.61 9.95 -31.10
N ASP A 484 -4.45 10.05 -32.41
CA ASP A 484 -4.88 9.00 -33.34
C ASP A 484 -4.03 7.73 -33.21
N ALA A 485 -2.74 7.85 -32.91
CA ALA A 485 -1.89 6.71 -32.56
C ALA A 485 -2.39 6.02 -31.27
N LEU A 486 -2.70 6.80 -30.23
CA LEU A 486 -3.21 6.30 -28.96
C LEU A 486 -4.56 5.59 -29.12
N ARG A 487 -5.50 6.18 -29.87
CA ARG A 487 -6.82 5.59 -30.16
C ARG A 487 -6.72 4.30 -30.98
N ARG A 488 -5.89 4.28 -32.03
CA ARG A 488 -5.62 3.06 -32.82
C ARG A 488 -4.97 1.97 -32.00
N TRP A 489 -4.13 2.34 -31.04
CA TRP A 489 -3.55 1.38 -30.12
C TRP A 489 -4.61 0.78 -29.18
N ALA A 490 -5.52 1.61 -28.67
CA ALA A 490 -6.54 1.24 -27.68
C ALA A 490 -7.68 0.37 -28.26
N SER A 491 -8.10 0.59 -29.50
CA SER A 491 -9.32 0.01 -30.10
C SER A 491 -9.46 -1.52 -30.01
N HIS A 492 -8.35 -2.26 -29.92
CA HIS A 492 -8.35 -3.72 -29.83
C HIS A 492 -7.73 -4.26 -28.52
N ARG A 493 -7.38 -3.37 -27.59
CA ARG A 493 -6.60 -3.71 -26.39
C ARG A 493 -7.26 -3.31 -25.08
N THR A 494 -8.20 -2.38 -25.12
CA THR A 494 -8.81 -1.79 -23.91
C THR A 494 -10.34 -1.74 -24.04
N VAL A 495 -11.02 -1.60 -22.91
CA VAL A 495 -12.45 -1.29 -22.85
C VAL A 495 -12.65 0.23 -22.86
N ALA A 496 -13.66 0.73 -23.56
CA ALA A 496 -14.01 2.15 -23.50
C ALA A 496 -14.49 2.52 -22.09
N ALA A 497 -14.02 3.65 -21.56
CA ALA A 497 -14.42 4.11 -20.24
C ALA A 497 -15.85 4.68 -20.21
N ASP A 498 -16.33 5.23 -21.33
CA ASP A 498 -17.68 5.77 -21.49
C ASP A 498 -18.71 4.68 -21.82
#